data_AF-A0A4Q1UNE8-F1
#
_entry.id   AF-A0A4Q1UNE8-F1
#
_cell.length_a   1.000
_cell.length_b   1.000
_cell.length_c   1.000
_cell.angle_alpha   90.00
_cell.angle_beta   90.00
_cell.angle_gamma   90.00
#
_symmetry.space_group_name_H-M   'P 1'
#
loop_
_entity.id
_entity.type
_entity.pdbx_description
1 polymer ?
#
loop_
_entity_poly.entity_id
_entity_poly.type
_entity_poly.pdbx_seq_one_letter_code
_entity_poly.pdbx_strand_id
1 'polypeptide(L)'
;MKKSFFSWRATVAGLAGGLLLIVNASAQDTCGLCAKRVVINSELATCFLDQYDQFAKTSSDAVVVDLSSCASRGVVEALPSPNKAPAEPDMQFIVSRPQLACLKKQLEAPGVVLDPSATIELDSCK
;
A
#
# COMPACT_ATOMS: atom_id res chain seq x y z
N MET A 1 -47.60 36.09 -57.85
CA MET A 1 -47.45 35.23 -59.05
C MET A 1 -46.00 34.79 -59.16
N LYS A 2 -45.76 33.47 -59.31
CA LYS A 2 -44.56 32.79 -59.86
C LYS A 2 -43.21 33.00 -59.15
N LYS A 3 -42.35 32.01 -58.92
CA LYS A 3 -42.39 30.54 -58.82
C LYS A 3 -41.00 30.15 -58.27
N SER A 4 -40.95 29.10 -57.45
CA SER A 4 -39.73 28.47 -56.92
C SER A 4 -38.73 28.04 -58.00
N PHE A 5 -37.46 27.85 -57.62
CA PHE A 5 -36.74 26.56 -57.58
C PHE A 5 -35.22 26.80 -57.70
N PHE A 6 -34.47 26.45 -56.65
CA PHE A 6 -33.13 25.83 -56.72
C PHE A 6 -32.77 25.45 -55.27
N SER A 7 -33.05 24.21 -54.85
CA SER A 7 -32.12 23.06 -54.95
C SER A 7 -30.85 23.26 -54.13
N TRP A 8 -30.78 22.59 -52.97
CA TRP A 8 -29.91 21.43 -52.73
C TRP A 8 -29.25 21.44 -51.34
N ARG A 9 -29.58 20.37 -50.60
CA ARG A 9 -28.75 19.57 -49.69
C ARG A 9 -28.62 19.99 -48.23
N ALA A 10 -29.13 19.05 -47.42
CA ALA A 10 -29.00 18.93 -45.99
C ALA A 10 -27.55 18.66 -45.56
N THR A 11 -27.18 19.24 -44.42
CA THR A 11 -26.22 18.62 -43.51
C THR A 11 -26.76 18.79 -42.10
N VAL A 12 -27.37 17.73 -41.57
CA VAL A 12 -27.66 17.60 -40.13
C VAL A 12 -26.32 17.36 -39.45
N ALA A 13 -25.73 18.40 -38.87
CA ALA A 13 -24.58 18.23 -37.97
C ALA A 13 -25.11 17.79 -36.61
N GLY A 14 -25.20 16.47 -36.42
CA GLY A 14 -25.42 15.86 -35.11
C GLY A 14 -24.21 16.13 -34.21
N LEU A 15 -24.37 16.97 -33.20
CA LEU A 15 -23.43 17.07 -32.08
C LEU A 15 -23.63 15.84 -31.20
N ALA A 16 -22.87 14.79 -31.50
CA ALA A 16 -22.74 13.61 -30.66
C ALA A 16 -22.10 14.03 -29.33
N GLY A 17 -22.79 13.75 -28.23
CA GLY A 17 -22.29 13.94 -26.87
C GLY A 17 -21.10 13.04 -26.59
N GLY A 18 -19.95 13.65 -26.32
CA GLY A 18 -18.81 12.99 -25.71
C GLY A 18 -18.89 13.17 -24.20
N LEU A 19 -19.46 12.21 -23.47
CA LEU A 19 -19.15 12.05 -22.06
C LEU A 19 -17.66 11.71 -21.96
N LEU A 20 -16.84 12.70 -21.65
CA LEU A 20 -15.46 12.49 -21.22
C LEU A 20 -15.52 11.81 -19.85
N LEU A 21 -15.52 10.48 -19.86
CA LEU A 21 -15.20 9.68 -18.69
C LEU A 21 -13.74 9.98 -18.33
N ILE A 22 -13.56 10.91 -17.40
CA ILE A 22 -12.32 11.08 -16.64
C ILE A 22 -12.00 9.77 -15.93
N VAL A 23 -11.31 8.87 -16.64
CA VAL A 23 -10.53 7.81 -16.01
C VAL A 23 -9.49 8.54 -15.16
N ASN A 24 -9.68 8.53 -13.85
CA ASN A 24 -8.61 8.83 -12.91
C ASN A 24 -7.58 7.73 -13.09
N ALA A 25 -6.65 7.93 -14.02
CA ALA A 25 -5.38 7.22 -14.02
C ALA A 25 -4.64 7.74 -12.80
N SER A 26 -4.92 7.15 -11.63
CA SER A 26 -4.03 7.24 -10.49
C SER A 26 -2.73 6.56 -10.93
N ALA A 27 -1.80 7.35 -11.45
CA ALA A 27 -0.41 7.01 -11.48
C ALA A 27 0.01 6.85 -10.02
N GLN A 28 -0.25 5.66 -9.47
CA GLN A 28 0.35 5.25 -8.22
C GLN A 28 1.84 5.16 -8.53
N ASP A 29 2.59 6.18 -8.13
CA ASP A 29 4.04 6.18 -8.20
C ASP A 29 4.53 4.84 -7.68
N THR A 30 5.04 4.01 -8.59
CA THR A 30 5.53 2.69 -8.25
C THR A 30 6.73 2.91 -7.35
N CYS A 31 6.56 2.71 -6.05
CA CYS A 31 7.63 2.84 -5.09
C CYS A 31 8.65 1.70 -5.32
N GLY A 32 9.62 1.95 -6.20
CA GLY A 32 10.62 0.95 -6.61
C GLY A 32 11.57 0.51 -5.49
N LEU A 33 11.60 1.27 -4.38
CA LEU A 33 12.39 0.97 -3.18
C LEU A 33 11.54 0.44 -2.03
N CYS A 34 10.22 0.36 -2.18
CA CYS A 34 9.37 -0.12 -1.12
C CYS A 34 9.49 -1.63 -0.96
N ALA A 35 9.37 -2.07 0.29
CA ALA A 35 9.36 -3.47 0.65
C ALA A 35 8.17 -4.18 -0.02
N LYS A 36 8.49 -5.33 -0.62
CA LYS A 36 7.52 -6.25 -1.20
C LYS A 36 6.89 -7.15 -0.16
N ARG A 37 7.67 -7.45 0.88
CA ARG A 37 7.31 -8.24 2.04
C ARG A 37 8.07 -7.74 3.26
N VAL A 38 7.51 -7.94 4.44
CA VAL A 38 8.11 -7.58 5.73
C VAL A 38 7.98 -8.79 6.66
N VAL A 39 9.07 -9.16 7.31
CA VAL A 39 9.09 -10.14 8.39
C VAL A 39 8.88 -9.39 9.70
N ILE A 40 7.86 -9.75 10.46
CA ILE A 40 7.51 -9.07 11.71
C ILE A 40 7.09 -10.07 12.78
N ASN A 41 7.37 -9.77 14.04
CA ASN A 41 6.89 -10.55 15.19
C ASN A 41 5.84 -9.76 15.99
N SER A 42 5.31 -10.33 17.06
CA SER A 42 4.30 -9.67 17.90
C SER A 42 4.80 -8.36 18.53
N GLU A 43 6.05 -8.31 18.98
CA GLU A 43 6.67 -7.13 19.61
C GLU A 43 6.74 -5.95 18.61
N LEU A 44 7.33 -6.19 17.44
CA LEU A 44 7.47 -5.17 16.40
C LEU A 44 6.11 -4.76 15.82
N ALA A 45 5.16 -5.70 15.68
CA ALA A 45 3.81 -5.38 15.22
C ALA A 45 3.06 -4.47 16.19
N THR A 46 3.13 -4.77 17.49
CA THR A 46 2.53 -3.91 18.52
C THR A 46 3.14 -2.51 18.49
N CYS A 47 4.47 -2.44 18.42
CA CYS A 47 5.16 -1.15 18.35
C CYS A 47 4.84 -0.37 17.07
N PHE A 48 4.73 -1.06 15.93
CA PHE A 48 4.31 -0.45 14.68
C PHE A 48 2.90 0.16 14.80
N LEU A 49 1.96 -0.54 15.42
CA LEU A 49 0.60 -0.05 15.63
C LEU A 49 0.58 1.18 16.57
N ASP A 50 1.39 1.17 17.64
CA ASP A 50 1.53 2.30 18.56
C ASP A 50 2.13 3.55 17.88
N GLN A 51 3.11 3.35 16.98
CA GLN A 51 3.77 4.44 16.25
C GLN A 51 3.10 4.80 14.92
N TYR A 52 2.03 4.11 14.53
CA TYR A 52 1.39 4.25 13.23
C TYR A 52 1.05 5.70 12.88
N ASP A 53 0.49 6.44 13.84
CA ASP A 53 0.09 7.83 13.62
C ASP A 53 1.29 8.75 13.33
N GLN A 54 2.49 8.39 13.77
CA GLN A 54 3.72 9.12 13.43
C GLN A 54 4.11 8.84 11.98
N PHE A 55 4.09 7.58 11.56
CA PHE A 55 4.37 7.19 10.18
C PHE A 55 3.35 7.78 9.20
N ALA A 56 2.06 7.76 9.55
CA ALA A 56 0.96 8.25 8.70
C ALA A 56 0.96 9.77 8.49
N LYS A 57 1.56 10.54 9.41
CA LYS A 57 1.72 12.01 9.29
C LYS A 57 2.77 12.42 8.26
N THR A 58 3.66 11.50 7.85
CA THR A 58 4.72 11.78 6.87
C THR A 58 4.09 12.08 5.51
N SER A 59 4.31 13.28 4.96
CA SER A 59 3.70 13.75 3.71
C SER A 59 4.36 13.18 2.43
N SER A 60 5.27 12.21 2.58
CA SER A 60 5.98 11.57 1.47
C SER A 60 5.22 10.35 0.95
N ASP A 61 5.38 10.04 -0.33
CA ASP A 61 4.81 8.85 -0.96
C ASP A 61 5.51 7.55 -0.52
N ALA A 62 6.77 7.68 -0.10
CA ALA A 62 7.56 6.64 0.56
C ALA A 62 7.76 7.00 2.04
N VAL A 63 7.39 6.07 2.92
CA VAL A 63 7.46 6.20 4.37
C VAL A 63 8.49 5.22 4.89
N VAL A 64 9.50 5.73 5.59
CA VAL A 64 10.47 4.90 6.31
C VAL A 64 9.84 4.50 7.63
N VAL A 65 9.71 3.19 7.84
CA VAL A 65 9.30 2.60 9.10
C VAL A 65 10.55 2.10 9.80
N ASP A 66 10.84 2.66 10.98
CA ASP A 66 11.97 2.28 11.82
C ASP A 66 11.47 1.80 13.18
N LEU A 67 11.60 0.50 13.40
CA LEU A 67 11.21 -0.21 14.61
C LEU A 67 12.45 -0.64 15.43
N SER A 68 13.65 -0.15 15.10
CA SER A 68 14.88 -0.48 15.84
C SER A 68 14.82 -0.09 17.32
N SER A 69 14.04 0.94 17.64
CA SER A 69 13.76 1.36 19.02
C SER A 69 12.79 0.43 19.77
N CYS A 70 12.05 -0.40 19.04
CA CYS A 70 11.06 -1.34 19.57
C CYS A 70 11.67 -2.69 19.94
N ALA A 71 12.80 -3.06 19.32
CA ALA A 71 13.48 -4.31 19.63
C ALA A 71 14.02 -4.26 21.07
N SER A 72 13.48 -5.10 21.95
CA SER A 72 13.91 -5.20 23.33
C SER A 72 15.37 -5.69 23.39
N ARG A 73 16.29 -4.84 23.84
CA ARG A 73 17.74 -5.14 24.02
C ARG A 73 18.06 -6.20 25.09
N GLY A 74 17.11 -7.04 25.50
CA GLY A 74 17.20 -7.77 26.76
C GLY A 74 16.51 -9.13 26.86
N VAL A 75 16.02 -9.71 25.76
CA VAL A 75 15.51 -11.09 25.81
C VAL A 75 16.52 -11.99 25.13
N VAL A 76 17.22 -12.77 25.96
CA VAL A 76 18.11 -13.86 25.54
C VAL A 76 17.35 -14.70 24.53
N GLU A 77 17.91 -14.85 23.31
CA GLU A 77 17.38 -15.72 22.27
C GLU A 77 16.93 -17.04 22.90
N ALA A 78 15.66 -17.39 22.73
CA ALA A 78 15.23 -18.75 23.02
C ALA A 78 16.16 -19.67 22.21
N LEU A 79 16.92 -20.51 22.93
CA LEU A 79 17.88 -21.44 22.36
C LEU A 79 17.32 -22.03 21.06
N PRO A 80 18.07 -21.98 19.94
CA PRO A 80 17.55 -22.36 18.65
C PRO A 80 16.99 -23.77 18.73
N SER A 81 15.68 -23.91 18.48
CA SER A 81 15.08 -25.22 18.29
C SER A 81 15.79 -25.87 17.08
N PRO A 82 16.25 -27.13 17.19
CA PRO A 82 17.23 -27.72 16.26
C PRO A 82 16.75 -27.88 14.80
N ASN A 83 15.59 -27.35 14.41
CA ASN A 83 15.01 -27.57 13.09
C ASN A 83 14.62 -26.34 12.26
N LYS A 84 14.77 -25.10 12.75
CA LYS A 84 14.80 -23.89 11.91
C LYS A 84 15.04 -22.67 12.80
N ALA A 85 16.04 -21.86 12.47
CA ALA A 85 16.06 -20.51 13.00
C ALA A 85 14.81 -19.77 12.48
N PRO A 86 14.02 -19.12 13.35
CA PRO A 86 13.00 -18.16 12.92
C PRO A 86 13.62 -17.13 11.98
N ALA A 87 12.86 -16.68 10.96
CA ALA A 87 13.34 -15.59 10.12
C ALA A 87 13.51 -14.33 10.98
N GLU A 88 14.65 -13.65 10.86
CA GLU A 88 14.91 -12.41 11.60
C GLU A 88 13.88 -11.35 11.19
N PRO A 89 13.25 -10.67 12.16
CA PRO A 89 12.27 -9.64 11.86
C PRO A 89 12.93 -8.37 11.33
N ASP A 90 12.28 -7.74 10.35
CA ASP A 90 12.74 -6.52 9.69
C ASP A 90 12.54 -5.32 10.63
N MET A 91 13.65 -4.76 11.12
CA MET A 91 13.61 -3.59 12.00
C MET A 91 13.42 -2.28 11.25
N GLN A 92 13.80 -2.20 9.97
CA GLN A 92 13.67 -0.97 9.19
C GLN A 92 13.33 -1.30 7.74
N PHE A 93 12.32 -0.63 7.20
CA PHE A 93 11.87 -0.86 5.82
C PHE A 93 11.13 0.37 5.28
N ILE A 94 11.01 0.47 3.97
CA ILE A 94 10.30 1.57 3.29
C ILE A 94 8.98 1.03 2.75
N VAL A 95 7.88 1.73 2.98
CA VAL A 95 6.55 1.38 2.45
C VAL A 95 5.90 2.56 1.78
N SER A 96 5.03 2.31 0.83
CA SER A 96 4.17 3.36 0.30
C SER A 96 3.02 3.63 1.28
N ARG A 97 2.33 4.75 1.12
CA ARG A 97 1.12 5.07 1.91
C ARG A 97 0.03 3.97 1.85
N PRO A 98 -0.36 3.41 0.69
CA PRO A 98 -1.33 2.31 0.65
C PRO A 98 -0.79 1.04 1.34
N GLN A 99 0.51 0.75 1.20
CA GLN A 99 1.15 -0.37 1.90
C GLN A 99 1.15 -0.18 3.42
N LEU A 100 1.40 1.03 3.91
CA LEU A 100 1.38 1.36 5.35
C LEU A 100 -0.02 1.09 5.95
N ALA A 101 -1.06 1.59 5.29
CA ALA A 101 -2.44 1.39 5.74
C ALA A 101 -2.87 -0.08 5.64
N CYS A 102 -2.40 -0.80 4.63
CA CYS A 102 -2.66 -2.22 4.46
C CYS A 102 -1.97 -3.06 5.54
N LEU A 103 -0.70 -2.78 5.83
CA LEU A 103 0.06 -3.45 6.89
C LEU A 103 -0.65 -3.31 8.23
N LYS A 104 -1.11 -2.10 8.58
CA LYS A 104 -1.92 -1.86 9.78
C LYS A 104 -3.15 -2.78 9.82
N LYS A 105 -3.95 -2.81 8.75
CA LYS A 105 -5.16 -3.64 8.67
C LYS A 105 -4.87 -5.13 8.83
N GLN A 106 -3.77 -5.62 8.24
CA GLN A 106 -3.37 -7.02 8.37
C GLN A 106 -2.95 -7.33 9.81
N LEU A 107 -2.21 -6.45 10.47
CA LEU A 107 -1.80 -6.63 11.87
C LEU A 107 -2.96 -6.53 12.87
N GLU A 108 -3.99 -5.73 12.58
CA GLU A 108 -5.21 -5.64 13.39
C GLU A 108 -6.18 -6.81 13.17
N ALA A 109 -5.95 -7.65 12.15
CA ALA A 109 -6.85 -8.75 11.83
C ALA A 109 -6.80 -9.84 12.92
N PRO A 110 -7.96 -10.33 13.39
CA PRO A 110 -7.99 -11.38 14.40
C PRO A 110 -7.43 -12.70 13.84
N GLY A 111 -6.59 -13.36 14.61
CA GLY A 111 -6.05 -14.69 14.27
C GLY A 111 -4.75 -14.69 13.47
N VAL A 112 -4.09 -13.54 13.29
CA VAL A 112 -2.74 -13.50 12.72
C VAL A 112 -1.73 -14.05 13.72
N VAL A 113 -1.00 -15.09 13.31
CA VAL A 113 0.08 -15.68 14.09
C VAL A 113 1.37 -14.97 13.71
N LEU A 114 1.89 -14.15 14.62
CA LEU A 114 3.09 -13.33 14.39
C LEU A 114 4.36 -13.94 14.98
N ASP A 115 4.24 -14.86 15.95
CA ASP A 115 5.39 -15.44 16.64
C ASP A 115 5.79 -16.81 16.09
N PRO A 116 7.09 -17.13 16.01
CA PRO A 116 8.25 -16.29 16.39
C PRO A 116 8.56 -15.16 15.38
N SER A 117 8.11 -15.32 14.13
CA SER A 117 8.08 -14.27 13.10
C SER A 117 7.12 -14.67 11.99
N ALA A 118 6.51 -13.69 11.34
CA ALA A 118 5.60 -13.87 10.20
C ALA A 118 6.02 -12.99 9.03
N THR A 119 5.99 -13.54 7.82
CA THR A 119 6.17 -12.77 6.58
C THR A 119 4.83 -12.25 6.10
N ILE A 120 4.74 -10.92 5.98
CA ILE A 120 3.58 -10.20 5.47
C ILE A 120 3.89 -9.69 4.07
N GLU A 121 3.06 -10.07 3.09
CA GLU A 121 3.20 -9.68 1.69
C GLU A 121 2.54 -8.31 1.42
N LEU A 122 3.36 -7.29 1.19
CA LEU A 122 2.93 -5.92 0.88
C LEU A 122 2.72 -5.67 -0.62
N ASP A 123 3.18 -6.57 -1.49
CA ASP A 123 2.95 -6.49 -2.94
C ASP A 123 1.46 -6.58 -3.30
N SER A 124 0.65 -7.19 -2.43
CA SER A 124 -0.81 -7.28 -2.53
C SER A 124 -1.52 -5.97 -2.16
N CYS A 125 -0.79 -5.02 -1.56
CA CYS A 125 -1.29 -3.77 -0.99
C CYS A 125 -0.99 -2.55 -1.89
N LYS A 126 -1.18 -2.67 -3.21
CA LYS A 126 -0.94 -1.58 -4.19
C LYS A 126 -2.06 -0.55 -4.21
#